data_AF-A0A1M4LHB0-F1
#
_entry.id   AF-A0A1M4LHB0-F1
#
_cell.length_a   1.000
_cell.length_b   1.000
_cell.length_c   1.000
_cell.angle_alpha   90.00
_cell.angle_beta   90.00
_cell.angle_gamma   90.00
#
_symmetry.space_group_name_H-M   'P 1'
#
loop_
_entity.id
_entity.type
_entity.pdbx_description
1 polymer ?
#
loop_
_entity_poly.entity_id
_entity_poly.type
_entity_poly.pdbx_seq_one_letter_code
_entity_poly.pdbx_strand_id
1 'polypeptide(L)'
;MQKKKEPGRISKSILTAIRNRPGYRPPDANITGGDIVIASYNVHKCIGIDKQFNPQRTADVISEINADVIALQEADRRFGERSGLLDLGLLERRHGLVPVPITATMPKGHGWHGNVLLFREGIVRNVQQLKLPGVEPRGALVADLQFPAGPLRVIAAHLGLLKRSREQQAETILSALQEADTLPTLLIGDLNEWRIGKRSSLSALMPTFNHVATAVPSFPSRFPVLALDRVLGAPDNLITSVEVHNTPLARLASDHLPIKAHLDLKTAMQLLESHNSKASRNATI
;
A
#
# COMPACT_ATOMS: atom_id res chain seq x y z
N MET A 1 53.44 -8.33 -6.83
CA MET A 1 52.43 -8.82 -5.87
C MET A 1 51.64 -7.64 -5.32
N GLN A 2 50.45 -7.38 -5.86
CA GLN A 2 49.54 -6.35 -5.32
C GLN A 2 48.70 -6.97 -4.19
N LYS A 3 48.77 -6.38 -2.99
CA LYS A 3 47.92 -6.75 -1.85
C LYS A 3 46.47 -6.34 -2.16
N LYS A 4 45.56 -7.31 -2.26
CA LYS A 4 44.10 -7.07 -2.23
C LYS A 4 43.75 -6.41 -0.89
N LYS A 5 43.17 -5.21 -0.92
CA LYS A 5 42.53 -4.60 0.26
C LYS A 5 41.26 -5.39 0.57
N GLU A 6 41.16 -5.94 1.77
CA GLU A 6 39.89 -6.48 2.28
C GLU A 6 38.85 -5.36 2.41
N PRO A 7 37.57 -5.61 2.08
CA PRO A 7 36.50 -4.66 2.33
C PRO A 7 36.37 -4.42 3.84
N GLY A 8 36.42 -3.14 4.24
CA GLY A 8 36.53 -2.72 5.64
C GLY A 8 35.39 -3.23 6.52
N ARG A 9 35.74 -3.94 7.59
CA ARG A 9 34.82 -4.29 8.70
C ARG A 9 34.30 -3.00 9.35
N ILE A 10 32.99 -2.76 9.23
CA ILE A 10 32.31 -1.66 9.92
C ILE A 10 32.41 -1.90 11.44
N SER A 11 32.76 -0.87 12.21
CA SER A 11 32.98 -1.01 13.66
C SER A 11 31.67 -1.31 14.39
N LYS A 12 31.75 -2.08 15.50
CA LYS A 12 30.60 -2.48 16.32
C LYS A 12 29.80 -1.26 16.83
N SER A 13 30.50 -0.16 17.15
CA SER A 13 29.88 1.10 17.57
C SER A 13 29.02 1.76 16.49
N ILE A 14 29.48 1.73 15.23
CA ILE A 14 28.72 2.25 14.08
C ILE A 14 27.52 1.35 13.79
N LEU A 15 27.69 0.03 13.86
CA LEU A 15 26.59 -0.92 13.71
C LEU A 15 25.53 -0.75 14.82
N THR A 16 25.92 -0.52 16.06
CA THR A 16 25.01 -0.22 17.18
C THR A 16 24.31 1.12 17.00
N ALA A 17 25.01 2.16 16.53
CA ALA A 17 24.42 3.46 16.25
C ALA A 17 23.40 3.39 15.11
N ILE A 18 23.69 2.63 14.05
CA ILE A 18 22.75 2.35 12.95
C ILE A 18 21.56 1.56 13.50
N ARG A 19 21.78 0.51 14.29
CA ARG A 19 20.73 -0.31 14.91
C ARG A 19 19.77 0.45 15.82
N ASN A 20 20.28 1.47 16.49
CA ASN A 20 19.52 2.28 17.43
C ASN A 20 18.90 3.53 16.81
N ARG A 21 19.02 3.74 15.48
CA ARG A 21 18.32 4.85 14.81
C ARG A 21 16.81 4.62 14.88
N PRO A 22 16.00 5.63 15.24
CA PRO A 22 14.56 5.58 15.04
C PRO A 22 14.25 5.23 13.58
N GLY A 23 13.44 4.20 13.35
CA GLY A 23 13.13 3.72 12.00
C GLY A 23 14.17 2.78 11.37
N TYR A 24 15.24 2.41 12.09
CA TYR A 24 16.13 1.34 11.65
C TYR A 24 15.41 0.00 11.69
N ARG A 25 15.40 -0.67 10.54
CA ARG A 25 14.95 -2.04 10.39
C ARG A 25 16.19 -2.92 10.10
N PRO A 26 16.46 -3.97 10.89
CA PRO A 26 17.42 -4.97 10.47
C PRO A 26 16.93 -5.59 9.14
N PRO A 27 17.80 -5.85 8.16
CA PRO A 27 17.44 -6.48 6.88
C PRO A 27 16.60 -7.75 7.03
N ASP A 28 16.76 -8.42 8.17
CA ASP A 28 16.18 -9.70 8.55
C ASP A 28 14.79 -9.58 9.24
N ALA A 29 14.25 -8.37 9.43
CA ALA A 29 12.98 -8.19 10.14
C ALA A 29 11.75 -8.65 9.32
N ASN A 30 11.94 -9.01 8.04
CA ASN A 30 10.91 -9.54 7.13
C ASN A 30 11.14 -11.01 6.77
N ILE A 31 11.71 -11.81 7.68
CA ILE A 31 11.90 -13.25 7.44
C ILE A 31 10.59 -14.01 7.71
N THR A 32 9.61 -13.78 6.84
CA THR A 32 8.53 -14.72 6.53
C THR A 32 8.26 -14.64 5.02
N GLY A 33 9.24 -15.03 4.21
CA GLY A 33 9.03 -15.42 2.81
C GLY A 33 8.58 -14.33 1.83
N GLY A 34 8.74 -13.04 2.12
CA GLY A 34 8.48 -11.95 1.17
C GLY A 34 9.53 -10.83 1.26
N ASP A 35 9.97 -10.33 0.11
CA ASP A 35 10.99 -9.29 -0.04
C ASP A 35 10.49 -7.89 0.36
N ILE A 36 9.16 -7.66 0.35
CA ILE A 36 8.54 -6.35 0.60
C ILE A 36 7.25 -6.51 1.43
N VAL A 37 7.09 -5.67 2.46
CA VAL A 37 5.84 -5.54 3.23
C VAL A 37 5.10 -4.28 2.82
N ILE A 38 3.87 -4.44 2.36
CA ILE A 38 2.98 -3.33 2.00
C ILE A 38 1.76 -3.35 2.92
N ALA A 39 1.34 -2.18 3.41
CA ALA A 39 0.18 -2.06 4.27
C ALA A 39 -0.87 -1.08 3.73
N SER A 40 -2.10 -1.25 4.18
CA SER A 40 -3.15 -0.25 4.03
C SER A 40 -3.81 0.06 5.36
N TYR A 41 -4.16 1.33 5.56
CA TYR A 41 -4.81 1.80 6.77
C TYR A 41 -5.74 2.98 6.52
N ASN A 42 -7.05 2.76 6.66
CA ASN A 42 -8.00 3.86 6.79
C ASN A 42 -7.84 4.49 8.18
N VAL A 43 -7.31 5.71 8.23
CA VAL A 43 -6.94 6.37 9.49
C VAL A 43 -8.12 7.07 10.16
N HIS A 44 -9.32 7.02 9.56
CA HIS A 44 -10.54 7.65 10.08
C HIS A 44 -10.34 9.11 10.50
N LYS A 45 -9.62 9.88 9.67
CA LYS A 45 -9.27 11.29 9.96
C LYS A 45 -8.49 11.48 11.27
N CYS A 46 -7.72 10.47 11.67
CA CYS A 46 -7.02 10.38 12.96
C CYS A 46 -7.95 10.51 14.17
N ILE A 47 -9.24 10.18 14.01
CA ILE A 47 -10.23 10.15 15.08
C ILE A 47 -10.41 8.68 15.50
N GLY A 48 -10.14 8.38 16.76
CA GLY A 48 -10.28 7.03 17.27
C GLY A 48 -11.72 6.65 17.57
N ILE A 49 -11.92 5.39 17.98
CA ILE A 49 -13.23 4.90 18.46
C ILE A 49 -13.69 5.63 19.74
N ASP A 50 -12.76 6.28 20.44
CA ASP A 50 -13.00 7.18 21.57
C ASP A 50 -13.44 8.59 21.14
N LYS A 51 -13.60 8.82 19.83
CA LYS A 51 -13.98 10.09 19.20
C LYS A 51 -12.94 11.21 19.40
N GLN A 52 -11.75 10.89 19.86
CA GLN A 52 -10.68 11.88 20.03
C GLN A 52 -9.83 11.98 18.77
N PHE A 53 -9.62 13.22 18.30
CA PHE A 53 -8.65 13.51 17.25
C PHE A 53 -7.24 13.45 17.83
N ASN A 54 -6.45 12.47 17.39
CA ASN A 54 -5.07 12.26 17.85
C ASN A 54 -4.18 11.73 16.71
N PRO A 55 -3.55 12.62 15.92
CA PRO A 55 -2.68 12.23 14.82
C PRO A 55 -1.38 11.55 15.28
N GLN A 56 -0.90 11.84 16.49
CA GLN A 56 0.26 11.16 17.05
C GLN A 56 -0.04 9.68 17.29
N ARG A 57 -1.22 9.36 17.83
CA ARG A 57 -1.69 7.97 17.99
C ARG A 57 -1.72 7.23 16.65
N THR A 58 -2.20 7.87 15.59
CA THR A 58 -2.17 7.29 14.24
C THR A 58 -0.74 7.09 13.74
N ALA A 59 0.16 8.05 13.95
CA ALA A 59 1.58 7.91 13.60
C ALA A 59 2.26 6.77 14.38
N ASP A 60 1.91 6.57 15.64
CA ASP A 60 2.41 5.47 16.46
C ASP A 60 1.90 4.10 15.92
N VAL A 61 0.65 3.99 15.46
CA VAL A 61 0.17 2.79 14.74
C VAL A 61 0.93 2.58 13.44
N ILE A 62 1.16 3.64 12.64
CA ILE A 62 1.98 3.56 11.42
C ILE A 62 3.39 3.02 11.75
N SER A 63 3.95 3.43 12.88
CA SER A 63 5.22 2.88 13.38
C SER A 63 5.12 1.41 13.75
N GLU A 64 4.05 0.97 14.42
CA GLU A 64 3.85 -0.44 14.78
C GLU A 64 3.72 -1.35 13.54
N ILE A 65 3.07 -0.86 12.48
CA ILE A 65 2.87 -1.60 11.22
C ILE A 65 4.23 -1.92 10.57
N ASN A 66 5.16 -0.98 10.61
CA ASN A 66 6.51 -1.10 10.06
C ASN A 66 6.53 -1.66 8.62
N ALA A 67 5.70 -1.09 7.74
CA ALA A 67 5.69 -1.45 6.32
C ALA A 67 6.76 -0.70 5.52
N ASP A 68 7.12 -1.25 4.37
CA ASP A 68 8.03 -0.65 3.39
C ASP A 68 7.25 0.31 2.47
N VAL A 69 5.97 0.02 2.23
CA VAL A 69 5.00 0.90 1.57
C VAL A 69 3.71 0.92 2.39
N ILE A 70 3.10 2.08 2.59
CA ILE A 70 1.81 2.20 3.27
C ILE A 70 0.84 3.11 2.51
N ALA A 71 -0.33 2.56 2.20
CA ALA A 71 -1.47 3.27 1.64
C ALA A 71 -2.40 3.74 2.76
N LEU A 72 -2.57 5.04 2.92
CA LEU A 72 -3.44 5.64 3.93
C LEU A 72 -4.70 6.18 3.26
N GLN A 73 -5.87 5.93 3.87
CA GLN A 73 -7.15 6.50 3.45
C GLN A 73 -7.71 7.40 4.55
N GLU A 74 -8.48 8.42 4.14
CA GLU A 74 -9.00 9.47 5.03
C GLU A 74 -7.92 10.25 5.80
N ALA A 75 -6.74 10.42 5.19
CA ALA A 75 -5.62 11.16 5.76
C ALA A 75 -5.77 12.70 5.68
N ASP A 76 -6.84 13.19 5.06
CA ASP A 76 -7.17 14.61 4.91
C ASP A 76 -8.52 14.94 5.55
N ARG A 77 -8.69 16.18 6.04
CA ARG A 77 -10.01 16.66 6.50
C ARG A 77 -11.00 16.73 5.33
N ARG A 78 -12.25 16.30 5.56
CA ARG A 78 -13.35 16.36 4.56
C ARG A 78 -14.10 17.72 4.57
N PHE A 79 -13.98 18.51 5.63
CA PHE A 79 -14.68 19.80 5.82
C PHE A 79 -13.70 20.90 6.27
N GLY A 80 -14.01 22.17 5.94
CA GLY A 80 -13.13 23.32 6.19
C GLY A 80 -11.97 23.40 5.20
N GLU A 81 -10.80 23.91 5.63
CA GLU A 81 -9.62 24.10 4.78
C GLU A 81 -8.95 22.80 4.25
N ARG A 82 -9.56 21.61 4.47
CA ARG A 82 -9.07 20.30 4.02
C ARG A 82 -7.54 20.15 4.10
N SER A 83 -7.00 20.37 5.30
CA SER A 83 -5.59 20.21 5.58
C SER A 83 -5.24 18.72 5.78
N GLY A 84 -4.02 18.38 5.43
CA GLY A 84 -3.42 17.11 5.80
C GLY A 84 -3.35 16.93 7.32
N LEU A 85 -3.58 15.70 7.79
CA LEU A 85 -3.78 15.40 9.21
C LEU A 85 -2.54 14.88 9.92
N LEU A 86 -1.55 14.41 9.17
CA LEU A 86 -0.36 13.76 9.69
C LEU A 86 0.86 14.65 9.45
N ASP A 87 1.78 14.70 10.40
CA ASP A 87 3.08 15.33 10.14
C ASP A 87 3.93 14.39 9.27
N LEU A 88 3.84 14.54 7.94
CA LEU A 88 4.59 13.72 6.99
C LEU A 88 6.11 13.88 7.18
N GLY A 89 6.58 15.07 7.59
CA GLY A 89 7.99 15.29 7.88
C GLY A 89 8.44 14.54 9.14
N LEU A 90 7.58 14.39 10.13
CA LEU A 90 7.83 13.52 11.29
C LEU A 90 7.87 12.05 10.87
N LEU A 91 6.94 11.60 10.02
CA LEU A 91 6.93 10.23 9.51
C LEU A 91 8.21 9.91 8.72
N GLU A 92 8.68 10.86 7.91
CA GLU A 92 9.97 10.75 7.21
C GLU A 92 11.13 10.68 8.21
N ARG A 93 11.26 11.65 9.12
CA ARG A 93 12.40 11.69 10.06
C ARG A 93 12.45 10.51 11.03
N ARG A 94 11.29 10.03 11.48
CA ARG A 94 11.20 9.01 12.53
C ARG A 94 11.08 7.59 11.98
N HIS A 95 10.50 7.44 10.79
CA HIS A 95 10.19 6.14 10.21
C HIS A 95 10.69 5.99 8.78
N GLY A 96 11.40 6.96 8.22
CA GLY A 96 11.91 6.90 6.85
C GLY A 96 10.83 6.86 5.78
N LEU A 97 9.56 7.08 6.13
CA LEU A 97 8.43 7.02 5.20
C LEU A 97 8.27 8.36 4.51
N VAL A 98 8.55 8.39 3.21
CA VAL A 98 8.39 9.57 2.35
C VAL A 98 7.13 9.44 1.49
N PRO A 99 6.40 10.54 1.23
CA PRO A 99 5.23 10.50 0.37
C PRO A 99 5.61 10.35 -1.10
N VAL A 100 4.81 9.57 -1.84
CA VAL A 100 4.83 9.61 -3.31
C VAL A 100 4.43 11.03 -3.76
N PRO A 101 5.20 11.67 -4.66
CA PRO A 101 4.93 13.03 -5.09
C PRO A 101 3.64 13.07 -5.93
N ILE A 102 2.66 13.83 -5.46
CA ILE A 102 1.36 14.01 -6.13
C ILE A 102 0.95 15.49 -6.11
N THR A 103 0.04 15.87 -7.01
CA THR A 103 -0.70 17.12 -6.86
C THR A 103 -1.87 16.88 -5.92
N ALA A 104 -1.74 17.30 -4.65
CA ALA A 104 -2.81 17.13 -3.67
C ALA A 104 -4.14 17.72 -4.17
N THR A 105 -5.27 17.11 -3.80
CA THR A 105 -6.60 17.57 -4.25
C THR A 105 -6.88 19.01 -3.82
N MET A 106 -6.27 19.46 -2.72
CA MET A 106 -6.38 20.83 -2.20
C MET A 106 -4.99 21.34 -1.79
N PRO A 107 -4.74 22.67 -1.80
CA PRO A 107 -3.41 23.25 -1.55
C PRO A 107 -2.76 22.88 -0.20
N LYS A 108 -3.56 22.59 0.84
CA LYS A 108 -3.08 22.21 2.18
C LYS A 108 -3.24 20.71 2.48
N GLY A 109 -3.77 19.93 1.53
CA GLY A 109 -3.98 18.49 1.69
C GLY A 109 -2.70 17.69 1.49
N HIS A 110 -2.68 16.46 2.00
CA HIS A 110 -1.60 15.50 1.73
C HIS A 110 -1.92 14.56 0.58
N GLY A 111 -3.21 14.32 0.32
CA GLY A 111 -3.64 13.22 -0.51
C GLY A 111 -4.38 13.60 -1.79
N TRP A 112 -4.63 12.57 -2.59
CA TRP A 112 -5.55 12.59 -3.71
C TRP A 112 -6.87 11.93 -3.31
N HIS A 113 -7.92 12.74 -3.16
CA HIS A 113 -9.21 12.32 -2.63
C HIS A 113 -9.10 11.57 -1.29
N GLY A 114 -8.17 12.01 -0.42
CA GLY A 114 -7.92 11.41 0.89
C GLY A 114 -7.02 10.16 0.88
N ASN A 115 -6.48 9.76 -0.29
CA ASN A 115 -5.44 8.72 -0.38
C ASN A 115 -4.05 9.34 -0.27
N VAL A 116 -3.20 8.77 0.58
CA VAL A 116 -1.77 9.08 0.67
C VAL A 116 -1.00 7.77 0.51
N LEU A 117 0.04 7.76 -0.31
CA LEU A 117 0.93 6.62 -0.45
C LEU A 117 2.31 7.02 0.04
N LEU A 118 2.82 6.32 1.06
CA LEU A 118 4.16 6.52 1.59
C LEU A 118 5.01 5.30 1.29
N PHE A 119 6.31 5.50 1.08
CA PHE A 119 7.27 4.43 0.88
C PHE A 119 8.59 4.75 1.61
N ARG A 120 9.34 3.72 1.99
CA ARG A 120 10.57 3.86 2.78
C ARG A 120 11.82 3.95 1.92
N GLU A 121 11.93 3.03 0.97
CA GLU A 121 13.09 2.90 0.09
C GLU A 121 12.61 2.66 -1.34
N GLY A 122 13.41 3.09 -2.32
CA GLY A 122 13.11 2.94 -3.74
C GLY A 122 13.04 4.29 -4.48
N ILE A 123 12.68 4.23 -5.75
CA ILE A 123 12.57 5.40 -6.63
C ILE A 123 11.18 5.41 -7.26
N VAL A 124 10.49 6.54 -7.17
CA VAL A 124 9.24 6.75 -7.90
C VAL A 124 9.56 6.96 -9.38
N ARG A 125 9.05 6.09 -10.26
CA ARG A 125 9.24 6.15 -11.72
C ARG A 125 8.11 6.88 -12.42
N ASN A 126 6.88 6.60 -12.00
CA ASN A 126 5.68 7.19 -12.58
C ASN A 126 4.61 7.35 -11.49
N VAL A 127 3.78 8.38 -11.63
CA VAL A 127 2.63 8.63 -10.75
C VAL A 127 1.45 9.10 -11.58
N GLN A 128 0.32 8.43 -11.43
CA GLN A 128 -0.94 8.81 -12.05
C GLN A 128 -2.03 8.96 -10.99
N GLN A 129 -2.79 10.06 -11.08
CA GLN A 129 -3.87 10.37 -10.18
C GLN A 129 -5.20 10.14 -10.89
N LEU A 130 -5.95 9.12 -10.45
CA LEU A 130 -7.22 8.74 -11.08
C LEU A 130 -8.39 9.35 -10.32
N LYS A 131 -9.20 10.18 -10.98
CA LYS A 131 -10.50 10.58 -10.46
C LYS A 131 -11.48 9.44 -10.70
N LEU A 132 -12.06 8.92 -9.62
CA LEU A 132 -12.95 7.77 -9.69
C LEU A 132 -14.42 8.23 -9.78
N PRO A 133 -15.22 7.68 -10.70
CA PRO A 133 -16.63 8.08 -10.86
C PRO A 133 -17.47 7.69 -9.65
N GLY A 134 -18.54 8.44 -9.39
CA GLY A 134 -19.47 8.14 -8.29
C GLY A 134 -20.05 9.39 -7.65
N VAL A 135 -20.98 9.16 -6.71
CA VAL A 135 -21.66 10.25 -5.98
C VAL A 135 -20.69 10.95 -5.03
N GLU A 136 -19.85 10.20 -4.35
CA GLU A 136 -18.81 10.74 -3.48
C GLU A 136 -17.51 10.95 -4.26
N PRO A 137 -16.78 12.05 -4.01
CA PRO A 137 -15.48 12.27 -4.64
C PRO A 137 -14.48 11.23 -4.12
N ARG A 138 -14.13 10.27 -4.98
CA ARG A 138 -13.14 9.21 -4.71
C ARG A 138 -12.00 9.30 -5.71
N GLY A 139 -10.87 8.70 -5.35
CA GLY A 139 -9.69 8.65 -6.21
C GLY A 139 -8.84 7.42 -5.96
N ALA A 140 -7.92 7.17 -6.88
CA ALA A 140 -6.83 6.23 -6.72
C ALA A 140 -5.50 6.89 -7.09
N LEU A 141 -4.43 6.46 -6.43
CA LEU A 141 -3.04 6.78 -6.78
C LEU A 141 -2.42 5.54 -7.38
N VAL A 142 -1.96 5.63 -8.63
CA VAL A 142 -1.15 4.60 -9.28
C VAL A 142 0.29 5.08 -9.25
N ALA A 143 1.17 4.34 -8.58
CA ALA A 143 2.58 4.68 -8.48
C ALA A 143 3.44 3.49 -8.91
N ASP A 144 4.35 3.73 -9.84
CA ASP A 144 5.36 2.75 -10.23
C ASP A 144 6.61 3.01 -9.40
N LEU A 145 6.93 2.07 -8.51
CA LEU A 145 8.04 2.15 -7.56
C LEU A 145 9.14 1.18 -7.99
N GLN A 146 10.36 1.67 -8.09
CA GLN A 146 11.55 0.85 -8.31
C GLN A 146 12.21 0.51 -6.96
N PHE A 147 12.11 -0.74 -6.54
CA PHE A 147 12.83 -1.29 -5.41
C PHE A 147 14.13 -1.97 -5.86
N PRO A 148 15.07 -2.27 -4.94
CA PRO A 148 16.22 -3.12 -5.24
C PRO A 148 15.83 -4.50 -5.79
N ALA A 149 14.69 -5.05 -5.34
CA ALA A 149 14.16 -6.34 -5.78
C ALA A 149 13.48 -6.31 -7.16
N GLY A 150 13.09 -5.13 -7.66
CA GLY A 150 12.40 -4.96 -8.94
C GLY A 150 11.39 -3.80 -8.96
N PRO A 151 10.77 -3.54 -10.12
CA PRO A 151 9.67 -2.59 -10.23
C PRO A 151 8.37 -3.18 -9.69
N LEU A 152 7.55 -2.36 -9.04
CA LEU A 152 6.22 -2.71 -8.55
C LEU A 152 5.27 -1.53 -8.77
N ARG A 153 4.14 -1.80 -9.39
CA ARG A 153 3.02 -0.85 -9.47
C ARG A 153 2.13 -1.00 -8.24
N VAL A 154 1.92 0.09 -7.51
CA VAL A 154 1.01 0.15 -6.36
C VAL A 154 -0.15 1.07 -6.69
N ILE A 155 -1.37 0.55 -6.61
CA ILE A 155 -2.62 1.28 -6.77
C ILE A 155 -3.23 1.43 -5.37
N ALA A 156 -3.12 2.62 -4.78
CA ALA A 156 -3.77 2.95 -3.52
C ALA A 156 -5.15 3.55 -3.80
N ALA A 157 -6.22 2.93 -3.31
CA ALA A 157 -7.59 3.37 -3.60
C ALA A 157 -8.49 3.42 -2.36
N HIS A 158 -9.49 4.31 -2.40
CA HIS A 158 -10.60 4.31 -1.46
C HIS A 158 -11.89 4.37 -2.26
N LEU A 159 -12.61 3.24 -2.33
CA LEU A 159 -13.81 3.13 -3.18
C LEU A 159 -15.07 3.65 -2.48
N GLY A 160 -16.10 3.94 -3.27
CA GLY A 160 -17.37 4.46 -2.78
C GLY A 160 -18.23 3.43 -2.03
N LEU A 161 -19.16 3.93 -1.21
CA LEU A 161 -20.07 3.08 -0.43
C LEU A 161 -21.14 2.37 -1.28
N LEU A 162 -21.53 2.95 -2.42
CA LEU A 162 -22.55 2.38 -3.30
C LEU A 162 -21.95 1.31 -4.22
N LYS A 163 -22.58 0.14 -4.29
CA LYS A 163 -22.15 -0.99 -5.13
C LYS A 163 -21.90 -0.58 -6.59
N ARG A 164 -22.83 0.14 -7.20
CA ARG A 164 -22.73 0.61 -8.59
C ARG A 164 -21.56 1.57 -8.79
N SER A 165 -21.27 2.43 -7.81
CA SER A 165 -20.08 3.28 -7.88
C SER A 165 -18.83 2.41 -7.86
N ARG A 166 -18.71 1.43 -6.95
CA ARG A 166 -17.53 0.55 -6.93
C ARG A 166 -17.30 -0.21 -8.23
N GLU A 167 -18.36 -0.67 -8.89
CA GLU A 167 -18.26 -1.34 -10.19
C GLU A 167 -17.64 -0.41 -11.25
N GLN A 168 -18.16 0.81 -11.41
CA GLN A 168 -17.63 1.81 -12.33
C GLN A 168 -16.19 2.23 -11.99
N GLN A 169 -15.87 2.29 -10.70
CA GLN A 169 -14.53 2.63 -10.21
C GLN A 169 -13.53 1.51 -10.49
N ALA A 170 -13.93 0.25 -10.32
CA ALA A 170 -13.12 -0.91 -10.68
C ALA A 170 -12.83 -0.95 -12.19
N GLU A 171 -13.83 -0.67 -13.03
CA GLU A 171 -13.65 -0.53 -14.48
C GLU A 171 -12.68 0.61 -14.83
N THR A 172 -12.81 1.77 -14.19
CA THR A 172 -11.89 2.91 -14.39
C THR A 172 -10.44 2.55 -14.05
N ILE A 173 -10.22 1.79 -12.98
CA ILE A 173 -8.87 1.31 -12.60
C ILE A 173 -8.34 0.34 -13.66
N LEU A 174 -9.16 -0.58 -14.18
CA LEU A 174 -8.76 -1.51 -15.23
C LEU A 174 -8.39 -0.80 -16.53
N SER A 175 -9.18 0.20 -16.95
CA SER A 175 -8.87 0.98 -18.15
C SER A 175 -7.51 1.69 -18.02
N ALA A 176 -7.19 2.24 -16.85
CA ALA A 176 -5.89 2.86 -16.60
C ALA A 176 -4.72 1.85 -16.69
N LEU A 177 -4.96 0.57 -16.37
CA LEU A 177 -3.94 -0.48 -16.46
C LEU A 177 -3.73 -1.00 -17.89
N GLN A 178 -4.75 -0.93 -18.75
CA GLN A 178 -4.62 -1.36 -20.14
C GLN A 178 -3.67 -0.48 -20.96
N GLU A 179 -3.56 0.79 -20.60
CA GLU A 179 -2.69 1.76 -21.29
C GLU A 179 -1.25 1.76 -20.78
N ALA A 180 -0.95 0.96 -19.75
CA ALA A 180 0.28 1.04 -19.00
C ALA A 180 1.19 -0.17 -19.22
N ASP A 181 2.49 0.01 -18.99
CA ASP A 181 3.47 -1.09 -19.06
C ASP A 181 3.09 -2.24 -18.12
N THR A 182 3.39 -3.47 -18.56
CA THR A 182 3.20 -4.69 -17.78
C THR A 182 4.22 -4.75 -16.63
N LEU A 183 3.76 -4.54 -15.41
CA LEU A 183 4.54 -4.66 -14.17
C LEU A 183 3.81 -5.57 -13.17
N PRO A 184 4.54 -6.20 -12.21
CA PRO A 184 3.89 -6.70 -11.02
C PRO A 184 3.05 -5.57 -10.41
N THR A 185 1.77 -5.83 -10.16
CA THR A 185 0.79 -4.80 -9.80
C THR A 185 0.02 -5.21 -8.56
N LEU A 186 -0.06 -4.30 -7.60
CA LEU A 186 -0.82 -4.44 -6.37
C LEU A 186 -1.90 -3.37 -6.30
N LEU A 187 -3.16 -3.74 -6.10
CA LEU A 187 -4.24 -2.83 -5.70
C LEU A 187 -4.51 -3.01 -4.21
N ILE A 188 -4.45 -1.92 -3.45
CA ILE A 188 -4.57 -1.95 -2.00
C ILE A 188 -5.38 -0.75 -1.47
N GLY A 189 -6.23 -0.99 -0.46
CA GLY A 189 -7.00 0.10 0.15
C GLY A 189 -8.30 -0.34 0.81
N ASP A 190 -9.03 0.65 1.34
CA ASP A 190 -10.44 0.49 1.73
C ASP A 190 -11.32 0.44 0.47
N LEU A 191 -11.63 -0.78 0.02
CA LEU A 191 -12.42 -1.01 -1.18
C LEU A 191 -13.92 -1.09 -0.88
N ASN A 192 -14.35 -0.93 0.38
CA ASN A 192 -15.74 -0.97 0.81
C ASN A 192 -16.52 -2.22 0.32
N GLU A 193 -15.83 -3.35 0.15
CA GLU A 193 -16.42 -4.57 -0.41
C GLU A 193 -15.89 -5.85 0.27
N TRP A 194 -16.73 -6.39 1.16
CA TRP A 194 -16.44 -7.61 1.90
C TRP A 194 -16.78 -8.89 1.15
N ARG A 195 -17.59 -8.83 0.07
CA ARG A 195 -17.98 -10.04 -0.68
C ARG A 195 -16.83 -10.51 -1.57
N ILE A 196 -16.78 -11.84 -1.76
CA ILE A 196 -15.82 -12.52 -2.63
C ILE A 196 -16.56 -13.13 -3.84
N GLY A 197 -15.86 -13.23 -4.96
CA GLY A 197 -16.35 -13.89 -6.17
C GLY A 197 -17.38 -13.07 -6.96
N LYS A 198 -18.22 -13.75 -7.75
CA LYS A 198 -19.13 -13.13 -8.73
C LYS A 198 -20.15 -12.14 -8.15
N ARG A 199 -20.44 -12.21 -6.84
CA ARG A 199 -21.37 -11.28 -6.16
C ARG A 199 -20.68 -10.00 -5.68
N SER A 200 -19.36 -9.95 -5.73
CA SER A 200 -18.57 -8.78 -5.35
C SER A 200 -18.67 -7.69 -6.41
N SER A 201 -18.73 -6.43 -5.99
CA SER A 201 -18.57 -5.29 -6.90
C SER A 201 -17.16 -5.22 -7.50
N LEU A 202 -16.21 -5.97 -6.94
CA LEU A 202 -14.84 -6.09 -7.44
C LEU A 202 -14.68 -7.23 -8.46
N SER A 203 -15.77 -7.89 -8.86
CA SER A 203 -15.72 -9.05 -9.76
C SER A 203 -15.07 -8.75 -11.11
N ALA A 204 -15.19 -7.52 -11.62
CA ALA A 204 -14.52 -7.08 -12.84
C ALA A 204 -12.98 -7.13 -12.74
N LEU A 205 -12.41 -7.01 -11.54
CA LEU A 205 -10.97 -7.09 -11.28
C LEU A 205 -10.45 -8.53 -11.25
N MET A 206 -11.32 -9.54 -11.19
CA MET A 206 -10.93 -10.95 -11.03
C MET A 206 -10.10 -11.55 -12.17
N PRO A 207 -10.28 -11.16 -13.45
CA PRO A 207 -9.43 -11.66 -14.53
C PRO A 207 -7.99 -11.15 -14.46
N THR A 208 -7.76 -10.01 -13.79
CA THR A 208 -6.45 -9.36 -13.71
C THR A 208 -5.74 -9.65 -12.39
N PHE A 209 -6.50 -9.63 -11.28
CA PHE A 209 -5.96 -9.79 -9.93
C PHE A 209 -6.49 -11.05 -9.26
N ASN A 210 -5.67 -11.69 -8.43
CA ASN A 210 -6.14 -12.77 -7.57
C ASN A 210 -6.89 -12.21 -6.35
N HIS A 211 -8.11 -12.70 -6.10
CA HIS A 211 -9.00 -12.26 -5.01
C HIS A 211 -9.17 -13.29 -3.89
N VAL A 212 -8.70 -14.53 -4.07
CA VAL A 212 -9.18 -15.67 -3.26
C VAL A 212 -8.43 -15.80 -1.92
N ALA A 213 -7.22 -15.27 -1.81
CA ALA A 213 -6.36 -15.43 -0.61
C ALA A 213 -6.10 -14.13 0.18
N THR A 214 -6.82 -13.04 -0.10
CA THR A 214 -6.40 -11.70 0.36
C THR A 214 -7.44 -10.92 1.17
N ALA A 215 -8.59 -11.51 1.49
CA ALA A 215 -9.62 -10.89 2.30
C ALA A 215 -9.45 -11.26 3.78
N VAL A 216 -9.04 -10.29 4.59
CA VAL A 216 -8.92 -10.44 6.04
C VAL A 216 -9.87 -9.46 6.76
N PRO A 217 -10.61 -9.88 7.81
CA PRO A 217 -11.52 -8.98 8.51
C PRO A 217 -10.76 -7.85 9.23
N SER A 218 -10.98 -6.61 8.81
CA SER A 218 -10.35 -5.40 9.36
C SER A 218 -11.36 -4.47 10.04
N PHE A 219 -12.66 -4.67 9.80
CA PHE A 219 -13.73 -3.78 10.25
C PHE A 219 -14.88 -4.54 10.97
N PRO A 220 -15.49 -3.96 12.02
CA PRO A 220 -15.00 -2.80 12.78
C PRO A 220 -13.80 -3.19 13.65
N SER A 221 -12.92 -2.25 13.95
CA SER A 221 -11.63 -2.53 14.61
C SER A 221 -11.75 -3.21 15.97
N ARG A 222 -12.81 -2.91 16.74
CA ARG A 222 -13.08 -3.55 18.05
C ARG A 222 -13.42 -5.04 17.95
N PHE A 223 -14.09 -5.44 16.87
CA PHE A 223 -14.54 -6.81 16.64
C PHE A 223 -14.57 -7.08 15.13
N PRO A 224 -13.39 -7.36 14.52
CA PRO A 224 -13.27 -7.42 13.06
C PRO A 224 -14.03 -8.60 12.48
N VAL A 225 -15.00 -8.33 11.61
CA VAL A 225 -15.84 -9.36 10.96
C VAL A 225 -16.04 -9.13 9.45
N LEU A 226 -15.77 -7.90 8.96
CA LEU A 226 -15.87 -7.54 7.54
C LEU A 226 -14.48 -7.22 6.98
N ALA A 227 -14.20 -7.73 5.78
CA ALA A 227 -12.98 -7.44 5.01
C ALA A 227 -13.23 -6.30 4.02
N LEU A 228 -13.41 -5.06 4.52
CA LEU A 228 -13.61 -3.89 3.67
C LEU A 228 -12.30 -3.44 3.02
N ASP A 229 -11.22 -3.51 3.78
CA ASP A 229 -9.86 -3.31 3.28
C ASP A 229 -9.40 -4.55 2.53
N ARG A 230 -8.84 -4.36 1.33
CA ARG A 230 -8.42 -5.45 0.44
C ARG A 230 -7.01 -5.19 -0.08
N VAL A 231 -6.32 -6.30 -0.34
CA VAL A 231 -5.09 -6.33 -1.14
C VAL A 231 -5.35 -7.26 -2.33
N LEU A 232 -4.97 -6.87 -3.53
CA LEU A 232 -5.20 -7.65 -4.75
C LEU A 232 -3.91 -7.60 -5.57
N GLY A 233 -3.41 -8.75 -6.00
CA GLY A 233 -2.08 -8.87 -6.60
C GLY A 233 -2.12 -9.53 -7.97
N ALA A 234 -1.24 -9.08 -8.85
CA ALA A 234 -0.96 -9.66 -10.16
C ALA A 234 0.57 -9.62 -10.40
N PRO A 235 1.22 -10.72 -10.80
CA PRO A 235 0.67 -12.06 -11.02
C PRO A 235 0.22 -12.77 -9.71
N ASP A 236 -0.43 -13.93 -9.83
CA ASP A 236 -1.08 -14.66 -8.72
C ASP A 236 -0.18 -15.00 -7.53
N ASN A 237 1.14 -15.07 -7.73
CA ASN A 237 2.14 -15.37 -6.70
C ASN A 237 2.79 -14.12 -6.10
N LEU A 238 2.38 -12.92 -6.51
CA LEU A 238 2.95 -11.68 -5.98
C LEU A 238 2.73 -11.54 -4.48
N ILE A 239 1.52 -11.88 -4.00
CA ILE A 239 1.17 -11.82 -2.58
C ILE A 239 1.38 -13.19 -1.95
N THR A 240 2.27 -13.29 -0.96
CA THR A 240 2.57 -14.55 -0.26
C THR A 240 1.70 -14.74 0.98
N SER A 241 1.40 -13.66 1.69
CA SER A 241 0.46 -13.69 2.82
C SER A 241 -0.18 -12.33 3.09
N VAL A 242 -1.35 -12.35 3.72
CA VAL A 242 -2.05 -11.16 4.20
C VAL A 242 -2.44 -11.37 5.66
N GLU A 243 -2.23 -10.35 6.49
CA GLU A 243 -2.54 -10.37 7.92
C GLU A 243 -3.14 -9.03 8.38
N VAL A 244 -3.84 -9.04 9.51
CA VAL A 244 -4.38 -7.83 10.14
C VAL A 244 -3.43 -7.39 11.26
N HIS A 245 -3.09 -6.11 11.28
CA HIS A 245 -2.34 -5.51 12.39
C HIS A 245 -3.26 -5.22 13.58
N ASN A 246 -3.44 -6.22 14.44
CA ASN A 246 -4.45 -6.20 15.49
C ASN A 246 -3.85 -5.94 16.88
N THR A 247 -3.41 -4.71 17.14
CA THR A 247 -2.87 -4.27 18.44
C THR A 247 -3.91 -3.49 19.25
N PRO A 248 -3.76 -3.38 20.59
CA PRO A 248 -4.62 -2.52 21.41
C PRO A 248 -4.66 -1.07 20.90
N LEU A 249 -3.52 -0.54 20.45
CA LEU A 249 -3.43 0.80 19.90
C LEU A 249 -4.20 0.93 18.58
N ALA A 250 -4.02 -0.01 17.65
CA ALA A 250 -4.73 -0.02 16.37
C ALA A 250 -6.25 -0.11 16.54
N ARG A 251 -6.73 -0.94 17.48
CA ARG A 251 -8.17 -1.04 17.84
C ARG A 251 -8.75 0.29 18.34
N LEU A 252 -7.93 1.10 19.02
CA LEU A 252 -8.35 2.39 19.55
C LEU A 252 -8.28 3.51 18.50
N ALA A 253 -7.27 3.45 17.63
CA ALA A 253 -6.85 4.57 16.80
C ALA A 253 -7.74 4.87 15.59
N SER A 254 -8.48 3.87 15.09
CA SER A 254 -9.39 3.97 13.95
C SER A 254 -10.54 2.96 14.09
N ASP A 255 -11.61 3.14 13.34
CA ASP A 255 -12.67 2.15 13.17
C ASP A 255 -12.28 1.00 12.23
N HIS A 256 -11.15 1.12 11.51
CA HIS A 256 -10.51 0.06 10.75
C HIS A 256 -9.22 -0.43 11.43
N LEU A 257 -8.89 -1.72 11.29
CA LEU A 257 -7.53 -2.22 11.55
C LEU A 257 -6.69 -2.13 10.27
N PRO A 258 -5.39 -1.82 10.38
CA PRO A 258 -4.49 -1.92 9.24
C PRO A 258 -4.39 -3.36 8.74
N ILE A 259 -4.22 -3.53 7.44
CA ILE A 259 -3.88 -4.81 6.82
C ILE A 259 -2.45 -4.75 6.27
N LYS A 260 -1.72 -5.85 6.38
CA LYS A 260 -0.36 -6.02 5.84
C LYS A 260 -0.37 -7.15 4.82
N ALA A 261 0.34 -6.96 3.72
CA ALA A 261 0.63 -7.98 2.73
C ALA A 261 2.14 -8.14 2.56
N HIS A 262 2.57 -9.39 2.52
CA HIS A 262 3.95 -9.78 2.23
C HIS A 262 4.04 -10.15 0.75
N LEU A 263 5.06 -9.64 0.07
CA LEU A 263 5.20 -9.80 -1.38
C LEU A 263 6.48 -10.55 -1.74
N ASP A 264 6.39 -11.46 -2.72
CA ASP A 264 7.56 -12.06 -3.39
C ASP A 264 7.72 -11.43 -4.78
N LEU A 265 8.35 -10.25 -4.80
CA LEU A 265 8.51 -9.48 -6.01
C LEU A 265 9.46 -10.16 -7.01
N LYS A 266 10.49 -10.83 -6.51
CA LYS A 266 11.47 -11.53 -7.34
C LYS A 266 10.84 -12.66 -8.14
N THR A 267 10.05 -13.52 -7.49
CA THR A 267 9.37 -14.63 -8.19
C THR A 267 8.28 -14.09 -9.12
N ALA A 268 7.58 -13.03 -8.74
CA ALA A 268 6.60 -12.37 -9.62
C ALA A 268 7.24 -11.84 -10.91
N MET A 269 8.41 -11.20 -10.83
CA MET A 269 9.17 -10.71 -11.99
C MET A 269 9.59 -11.85 -12.93
N GLN A 270 10.13 -12.94 -12.37
CA GLN A 270 10.52 -14.12 -13.16
C GLN A 270 9.35 -14.72 -13.95
N LEU A 271 8.15 -14.75 -13.35
CA LEU A 271 6.97 -15.23 -14.06
C LEU A 271 6.61 -14.32 -15.24
N LEU A 272 6.62 -12.99 -15.07
CA LEU A 272 6.32 -12.06 -16.16
C LEU A 272 7.32 -12.18 -17.33
N GLU A 273 8.61 -12.29 -17.03
CA GLU A 273 9.64 -12.51 -18.05
C GLU A 273 9.44 -13.81 -18.83
N SER A 274 9.03 -14.89 -18.13
CA SER A 274 8.75 -16.18 -18.76
C SER A 274 7.52 -16.15 -19.68
N HIS A 275 6.47 -15.40 -19.32
CA HIS A 275 5.27 -15.23 -20.13
C HIS A 275 5.56 -14.41 -21.39
N ASN A 276 6.30 -13.31 -21.25
CA ASN A 276 6.71 -12.47 -22.38
C ASN A 276 7.59 -13.26 -23.37
N SER A 277 8.53 -14.06 -22.86
CA SER A 277 9.40 -14.91 -23.69
C SER A 277 8.63 -15.97 -24.50
N LYS A 278 7.56 -16.55 -23.92
CA LYS A 278 6.69 -17.49 -24.63
C LYS A 278 5.82 -16.79 -25.67
N ALA A 279 5.27 -15.62 -25.35
CA ALA A 279 4.45 -14.84 -26.28
C ALA A 279 5.24 -14.41 -27.53
N SER A 280 6.49 -13.93 -27.37
CA SER A 280 7.35 -13.56 -28.49
C SER A 280 7.71 -14.75 -29.40
N ARG A 281 7.93 -15.94 -28.83
CA ARG A 281 8.21 -17.16 -29.61
C ARG A 281 7.01 -17.60 -30.46
N ASN A 282 5.80 -17.50 -29.93
CA ASN A 282 4.58 -17.87 -30.67
C ASN A 282 4.18 -16.85 -31.75
N ALA A 283 4.62 -15.59 -31.63
CA ALA A 283 4.35 -14.55 -32.62
C ALA A 283 5.31 -14.58 -33.84
N THR A 284 6.34 -15.42 -33.81
CA THR A 284 7.36 -15.53 -34.86
C THR A 284 7.18 -16.80 -35.73
N ILE A 285 6.11 -17.56 -35.49
CA ILE A 285 5.73 -18.78 -36.23
C ILE A 285 4.43 -18.48 -36.99
#